data_AF-A0AAD8HVX0-F1
#
_entry.id   AF-A0AAD8HVX0-F1
#
_cell.length_a   1.000
_cell.length_b   1.000
_cell.length_c   1.000
_cell.angle_alpha   90.00
_cell.angle_beta   90.00
_cell.angle_gamma   90.00
#
_symmetry.space_group_name_H-M   'P 1'
#
loop_
_entity.id
_entity.type
_entity.pdbx_description
1 polymer ?
#
loop_
_entity_poly.entity_id
_entity_poly.type
_entity_poly.pdbx_seq_one_letter_code
_entity_poly.pdbx_strand_id
1 'polypeptide(L)'
;MRRIDRVDVKLNFDGTFVKFTHLEYVAGKVKVFQNFDLDIFSYFELIDLVKEVSVKEIKNLWFKPYDKSLDQLCVSLKDDSDVMKMLEFVVKWRISWCKHKWDRE
;
A
#
# COMPACT_ATOMS: atom_id res chain seq x y z
N MET A 1 -19.29 -8.98 11.21
CA MET A 1 -18.43 -8.24 10.26
C MET A 1 -17.05 -8.86 10.36
N ARG A 2 -16.52 -9.51 9.31
CA ARG A 2 -15.16 -10.08 9.39
C ARG A 2 -14.19 -8.91 9.32
N ARG A 3 -13.47 -8.67 10.43
CA ARG A 3 -12.36 -7.73 10.49
C ARG A 3 -11.34 -8.22 9.46
N ILE A 4 -10.93 -7.35 8.53
CA ILE A 4 -9.69 -7.59 7.81
C ILE A 4 -8.62 -7.40 8.87
N ASP A 5 -7.98 -8.48 9.25
CA ASP A 5 -6.90 -8.55 10.23
C ASP A 5 -5.54 -8.69 9.54
N ARG A 6 -5.52 -8.98 8.23
CA ARG A 6 -4.28 -9.20 7.49
C ARG A 6 -4.20 -8.48 6.16
N VAL A 7 -2.98 -8.11 5.78
CA VAL A 7 -2.67 -7.44 4.51
C VAL A 7 -1.46 -8.03 3.81
N ASP A 8 -1.49 -7.94 2.48
CA ASP A 8 -0.34 -8.19 1.62
C ASP A 8 0.30 -6.85 1.25
N VAL A 9 1.63 -6.80 1.32
CA VAL A 9 2.43 -5.61 1.03
C VAL A 9 3.16 -5.81 -0.30
N LYS A 10 2.83 -4.97 -1.28
CA LYS A 10 3.55 -4.90 -2.56
C LYS A 10 4.58 -3.77 -2.51
N LEU A 11 5.86 -4.13 -2.42
CA LEU A 11 6.97 -3.19 -2.40
C LEU A 11 7.57 -3.02 -3.80
N ASN A 12 7.69 -1.78 -4.25
CA ASN A 12 8.39 -1.41 -5.49
C ASN A 12 9.75 -0.79 -5.10
N PHE A 13 10.86 -1.31 -5.64
CA PHE A 13 12.23 -0.89 -5.27
C PHE A 13 13.19 -0.92 -6.47
N ASP A 14 14.38 -0.35 -6.32
CA ASP A 14 15.44 -0.25 -7.37
C ASP A 14 15.05 0.47 -8.68
N GLY A 15 13.85 1.03 -8.78
CA GLY A 15 13.39 1.81 -9.93
C GLY A 15 13.60 3.30 -9.78
N THR A 16 13.13 4.05 -10.78
CA THR A 16 13.23 5.50 -10.84
C THR A 16 11.87 6.12 -11.14
N PHE A 17 11.56 7.23 -10.49
CA PHE A 17 10.41 8.04 -10.86
C PHE A 17 10.75 8.91 -12.07
N VAL A 18 9.96 8.82 -13.12
CA VAL A 18 10.11 9.62 -14.35
C VAL A 18 8.80 10.33 -14.63
N LYS A 19 8.87 11.58 -15.07
CA LYS A 19 7.70 12.38 -15.44
C LYS A 19 7.79 12.78 -16.90
N PHE A 20 6.94 12.18 -17.73
CA PHE A 20 6.74 12.60 -19.12
C PHE A 20 5.45 13.43 -19.20
N THR A 21 4.31 12.77 -19.41
CA THR A 21 2.96 13.36 -19.28
C THR A 21 2.40 13.14 -17.88
N HIS A 22 2.72 11.98 -17.30
CA HIS A 22 2.32 11.53 -15.96
C HIS A 22 3.55 11.06 -15.18
N LEU A 23 3.48 11.09 -13.85
CA LEU A 23 4.51 10.51 -13.00
C LEU A 23 4.40 8.98 -13.04
N GLU A 24 5.49 8.33 -13.37
CA GLU A 24 5.58 6.87 -13.48
C GLU A 24 6.78 6.34 -12.68
N TYR A 25 6.66 5.11 -12.21
CA TYR A 25 7.77 4.38 -11.61
C TYR A 25 8.25 3.31 -12.59
N VAL A 26 9.46 3.48 -13.12
CA VAL A 26 10.00 2.65 -14.20
C VAL A 26 11.29 1.94 -13.79
N ALA A 27 11.61 0.87 -14.51
CA ALA A 27 12.82 0.05 -14.32
C ALA A 27 13.02 -0.52 -12.90
N GLY A 28 11.96 -0.55 -12.08
CA GLY A 28 12.00 -1.11 -10.73
C GLY A 28 11.64 -2.58 -10.66
N LYS A 29 11.90 -3.15 -9.49
CA LYS A 29 11.52 -4.51 -9.10
C LYS A 29 10.33 -4.46 -8.16
N VAL A 30 9.62 -5.58 -8.09
CA VAL A 30 8.48 -5.77 -7.20
C VAL A 30 8.73 -6.99 -6.34
N LYS A 31 8.55 -6.86 -5.02
CA LYS A 31 8.41 -8.00 -4.11
C LYS A 31 7.06 -7.90 -3.40
N VAL A 32 6.38 -9.03 -3.30
CA VAL A 32 5.12 -9.14 -2.56
C VAL A 32 5.43 -9.91 -1.28
N PHE A 33 5.10 -9.31 -0.15
CA PHE A 33 5.12 -9.95 1.14
C PHE A 33 3.67 -10.17 1.56
N GLN A 34 3.35 -11.33 2.11
CA GLN A 34 1.96 -11.72 2.35
C GLN A 34 1.66 -11.83 3.84
N ASN A 35 0.37 -11.68 4.16
CA ASN A 35 -0.21 -12.17 5.41
C ASN A 35 0.27 -11.45 6.69
N PHE A 36 0.51 -10.13 6.61
CA PHE A 36 0.87 -9.32 7.78
C PHE A 36 -0.32 -9.01 8.64
N ASP A 37 -0.19 -9.22 9.95
CA ASP A 37 -1.19 -8.85 10.92
C ASP A 37 -1.24 -7.33 11.10
N LEU A 38 -2.40 -6.75 10.82
CA LEU A 38 -2.68 -5.31 10.87
C LEU A 38 -2.57 -4.73 12.28
N ASP A 39 -2.84 -5.51 13.32
CA ASP A 39 -2.79 -5.03 14.70
C ASP A 39 -1.34 -4.80 15.18
N ILE A 40 -0.35 -5.39 14.49
CA ILE A 40 1.08 -5.26 14.80
C ILE A 40 1.90 -4.62 13.66
N PHE A 41 1.27 -4.24 12.55
CA PHE A 41 1.97 -3.70 11.39
C PHE A 41 2.41 -2.25 11.61
N SER A 42 3.67 -2.08 12.02
CA SER A 42 4.30 -0.80 12.34
C SER A 42 5.21 -0.29 11.22
N TYR A 43 5.72 0.94 11.38
CA TYR A 43 6.75 1.50 10.53
C TYR A 43 8.06 0.70 10.60
N PHE A 44 8.39 0.13 11.76
CA PHE A 44 9.57 -0.71 11.92
C PHE A 44 9.47 -2.01 11.11
N GLU A 45 8.31 -2.67 11.12
CA GLU A 45 8.04 -3.82 10.26
C GLU A 45 8.23 -3.45 8.78
N LEU A 46 7.69 -2.31 8.35
CA LEU A 46 7.84 -1.84 6.97
C LEU A 46 9.30 -1.55 6.60
N ILE A 47 10.09 -0.99 7.53
CA ILE A 47 11.52 -0.79 7.36
C ILE A 47 12.26 -2.12 7.22
N ASP A 48 11.91 -3.13 8.01
CA ASP A 48 12.55 -4.44 7.96
C ASP A 48 12.24 -5.16 6.63
N LEU A 49 11.02 -5.04 6.10
CA LEU A 49 10.69 -5.52 4.74
C LEU A 49 11.52 -4.85 3.65
N VAL A 50 11.82 -3.55 3.81
CA VAL A 50 12.64 -2.82 2.84
C VAL A 50 14.10 -3.25 2.92
N LYS A 51 14.63 -3.49 4.13
CA LYS A 51 15.98 -4.03 4.32
C LYS A 51 16.16 -5.42 3.69
N GLU A 52 15.11 -6.23 3.63
CA GLU A 52 15.17 -7.53 2.96
C GLU A 52 15.43 -7.43 1.44
N VAL A 53 15.08 -6.32 0.80
CA VAL A 53 15.20 -6.16 -0.66
C VAL A 53 16.23 -5.13 -1.09
N SER A 54 16.59 -4.20 -0.21
CA SER A 54 17.53 -3.13 -0.49
C SER A 54 18.74 -3.22 0.42
N VAL A 55 19.92 -3.31 -0.19
CA VAL A 55 21.23 -3.24 0.50
C VAL A 55 21.63 -1.79 0.82
N LYS A 56 20.87 -0.80 0.31
CA LYS A 56 21.17 0.63 0.45
C LYS A 56 20.37 1.27 1.58
N GLU A 57 20.95 2.31 2.14
CA GLU A 57 20.32 3.22 3.10
C GLU A 57 18.93 3.66 2.61
N ILE A 58 17.92 3.41 3.44
CA ILE A 58 16.52 3.74 3.15
C ILE A 58 16.38 5.26 3.30
N LYS A 59 16.39 5.97 2.17
CA LYS A 59 16.29 7.44 2.19
C LYS A 59 14.86 7.93 2.37
N ASN A 60 13.90 7.34 1.66
CA ASN A 60 12.50 7.75 1.73
C ASN A 60 11.58 6.57 1.42
N LEU A 61 10.47 6.49 2.13
CA LEU A 61 9.38 5.55 1.89
C LEU A 61 8.11 6.31 1.52
N TRP A 62 7.38 5.75 0.54
CA TRP A 62 6.19 6.37 -0.03
C TRP A 62 5.11 5.32 -0.24
N PHE A 63 3.88 5.70 0.10
CA PHE A 63 2.68 4.93 -0.18
C PHE A 63 1.85 5.61 -1.26
N LYS A 64 1.33 4.80 -2.19
CA LYS A 64 0.35 5.23 -3.20
C LYS A 64 -1.00 4.59 -2.86
N PRO A 65 -2.02 5.37 -2.48
CA PRO A 65 -3.39 4.87 -2.37
C PRO A 65 -3.82 4.19 -3.67
N TYR A 66 -4.53 3.07 -3.56
CA TYR A 66 -4.84 2.24 -4.72
C TYR A 66 -5.77 2.96 -5.74
N ASP A 67 -6.59 3.90 -5.26
CA ASP A 67 -7.52 4.74 -6.03
C ASP A 67 -6.87 6.00 -6.62
N LYS A 68 -5.58 6.24 -6.34
CA LYS A 68 -4.85 7.42 -6.81
C LYS A 68 -3.77 7.07 -7.81
N SER A 69 -3.55 7.97 -8.78
CA SER A 69 -2.36 7.92 -9.62
C SER A 69 -1.13 8.42 -8.86
N LEU A 70 0.07 8.17 -9.39
CA LEU A 70 1.31 8.72 -8.80
C LEU A 70 1.35 10.26 -8.90
N ASP A 71 0.67 10.85 -9.89
CA ASP A 71 0.51 12.31 -9.98
C ASP A 71 -0.30 12.88 -8.79
N GLN A 72 -1.17 12.05 -8.21
CA GLN A 72 -2.05 12.41 -7.11
C GLN A 72 -1.41 12.03 -5.77
N LEU A 73 -0.31 12.73 -5.45
CA LEU A 73 0.37 12.77 -4.15
C LEU A 73 0.57 11.39 -3.47
N CYS A 74 1.76 10.82 -3.64
CA CYS A 74 2.24 9.79 -2.73
C CYS A 74 2.35 10.33 -1.30
N VAL A 75 1.98 9.53 -0.32
CA VAL A 75 2.12 9.86 1.10
C VAL A 75 3.49 9.37 1.57
N SER A 76 4.30 10.26 2.13
CA SER A 76 5.57 9.85 2.74
C SER A 76 5.28 9.09 4.03
N LEU A 77 5.95 7.96 4.23
CA LEU A 77 5.89 7.19 5.47
C LEU A 77 7.14 7.51 6.29
N LYS A 78 6.96 8.09 7.47
CA LYS A 78 8.08 8.44 8.37
C LYS A 78 7.98 7.80 9.75
N ASP A 79 6.77 7.46 10.16
CA ASP A 79 6.45 6.92 11.48
C ASP A 79 5.16 6.08 11.45
N ASP A 80 4.78 5.55 12.61
CA ASP A 80 3.58 4.74 12.79
C ASP A 80 2.28 5.52 12.50
N SER A 81 2.24 6.84 12.69
CA SER A 81 1.05 7.65 12.38
C SER A 81 0.77 7.62 10.88
N ASP A 82 1.82 7.71 10.07
CA ASP A 82 1.69 7.61 8.61
C ASP A 82 1.32 6.19 8.15
N VAL A 83 1.84 5.16 8.81
CA VAL A 83 1.43 3.76 8.56
C VAL A 83 -0.05 3.56 8.90
N MET A 84 -0.53 4.08 10.04
CA MET A 84 -1.95 3.98 10.40
C MET A 84 -2.85 4.67 9.36
N LYS A 85 -2.46 5.85 8.87
CA LYS A 85 -3.18 6.52 7.76
C LYS A 85 -3.16 5.69 6.49
N MET A 86 -2.02 5.08 6.15
CA MET A 86 -1.92 4.16 5.00
C MET A 86 -2.89 2.99 5.15
N LEU A 87 -2.94 2.37 6.33
CA LEU A 87 -3.80 1.23 6.61
C LEU A 87 -5.30 1.59 6.49
N GLU A 88 -5.70 2.84 6.78
CA GLU A 88 -7.07 3.27 6.49
C GLU A 88 -7.44 3.13 5.01
N PHE A 89 -6.51 3.38 4.09
CA PHE A 89 -6.76 3.19 2.65
C PHE A 89 -6.80 1.72 2.24
N VAL A 90 -6.17 0.83 2.99
CA VAL A 90 -6.24 -0.62 2.74
C VAL A 90 -7.54 -1.20 3.29
N VAL A 91 -8.02 -0.69 4.43
CA VAL A 91 -9.22 -1.17 5.13
C VAL A 91 -10.52 -0.57 4.53
N LYS A 92 -10.48 0.61 3.89
CA LYS A 92 -11.68 1.33 3.40
C LYS A 92 -12.35 0.77 2.12
N TRP A 93 -11.92 -0.36 1.54
CA TRP A 93 -12.44 -0.84 0.24
C TRP A 93 -13.21 -2.16 0.25
N ARG A 94 -14.07 -2.35 1.25
CA ARG A 94 -15.04 -3.46 1.19
C ARG A 94 -16.39 -3.11 1.80
N ILE A 95 -17.14 -2.21 1.14
CA ILE A 95 -18.59 -2.15 1.26
C ILE A 95 -19.20 -2.01 -0.14
N SER A 96 -19.78 -3.09 -0.64
CA SER A 96 -20.73 -3.07 -1.75
C SER A 96 -22.00 -3.76 -1.26
N TRP A 97 -23.10 -3.02 -1.19
CA TRP A 97 -24.45 -3.57 -1.01
C TRP A 97 -25.25 -3.28 -2.28
N CYS A 98 -25.79 -4.34 -2.90
CA CYS A 98 -26.93 -4.26 -3.80
C CYS A 98 -27.99 -5.21 -3.26
N LYS A 99 -29.11 -4.67 -2.77
CA LYS A 99 -30.33 -5.45 -2.56
C LYS A 99 -31.21 -5.20 -3.77
N HIS A 100 -31.03 -6.00 -4.82
CA HIS A 100 -32.03 -6.09 -5.88
C HIS A 100 -32.72 -7.44 -5.72
N LYS A 101 -33.93 -7.39 -5.14
CA LYS A 101 -34.84 -8.52 -5.04
C LYS A 101 -35.54 -8.61 -6.39
N TRP A 102 -35.23 -9.60 -7.21
CA TRP A 102 -36.13 -10.03 -8.28
C TRP A 102 -36.93 -11.20 -7.72
N ASP A 103 -38.13 -10.91 -7.25
CA ASP A 103 -39.16 -11.94 -7.12
C ASP A 103 -39.66 -12.20 -8.55
N ARG A 104 -39.40 -13.40 -9.09
CA ARG A 104 -40.09 -13.94 -10.26
C ARG A 104 -41.07 -14.99 -9.76
N GLU A 105 -42.35 -14.63 -9.72
CA GLU A 105 -43.48 -15.52 -10.03
C GLU A 105 -44.24 -14.90 -11.20
#